data_AF-A0A0U1DQH8-F1
#
_entry.id   AF-A0A0U1DQH8-F1
#
_cell.length_a   1.000
_cell.length_b   1.000
_cell.length_c   1.000
_cell.angle_alpha   90.00
_cell.angle_beta   90.00
_cell.angle_gamma   90.00
#
_symmetry.space_group_name_H-M   'P 1'
#
loop_
_entity.id
_entity.type
_entity.pdbx_description
1 polymer ?
#
loop_
_entity_poly.entity_id
_entity_poly.type
_entity_poly.pdbx_seq_one_letter_code
_entity_poly.pdbx_strand_id
1 'polypeptide(L)'
;MREFSAATQTGFNDGEADAPDAGPGMLAPDQDPEKLFTTFADELSSAGVRFDDTDGGAAGLGDIAGRLWRGAKEALRQLSYWKMKNRAGVVGRRGLGPVIDQLHADFPDLRIHLVGHSFGARVVSYAIAGISDVQPSPVKAVTLLQGAYSRFTFTERLPFRKGAGELTGLLNRIDGPLTVCFSSHDRALGTFYPLASAAAGEDAAAVEDPLFRWRAMGSHGAYQSQTQALGDAGASYPFEPGQILNLDSSGVVAKDEGPSGAHSDIFHEELTWVAAAAGRLNPA
;
A
#
# COMPACT_ATOMS: atom_id res chain seq x y z
N MET A 1 -23.39 -7.74 -2.77
CA MET A 1 -22.56 -7.41 -1.58
C MET A 1 -22.04 -8.64 -0.84
N ARG A 2 -22.87 -9.63 -0.46
CA ARG A 2 -22.38 -10.87 0.20
C ARG A 2 -21.56 -11.76 -0.73
N GLU A 3 -22.00 -12.00 -1.97
CA GLU A 3 -21.22 -12.74 -2.98
C GLU A 3 -19.89 -12.05 -3.32
N PHE A 4 -19.90 -10.72 -3.42
CA PHE A 4 -18.68 -9.92 -3.60
C PHE A 4 -17.74 -9.99 -2.38
N SER A 5 -18.27 -10.03 -1.16
CA SER A 5 -17.49 -10.20 0.08
C SER A 5 -16.90 -11.61 0.22
N ALA A 6 -17.60 -12.64 -0.27
CA ALA A 6 -17.09 -14.00 -0.33
C ALA A 6 -15.95 -14.11 -1.37
N ALA A 7 -16.07 -13.41 -2.50
CA ALA A 7 -15.02 -13.32 -3.51
C ALA A 7 -13.74 -12.58 -3.03
N THR A 8 -13.82 -11.79 -1.95
CA THR A 8 -12.68 -11.10 -1.33
C THR A 8 -12.01 -11.87 -0.17
N GLN A 9 -12.55 -13.01 0.26
CA GLN A 9 -11.90 -13.91 1.24
C GLN A 9 -10.72 -14.67 0.63
N THR A 10 -10.73 -14.87 -0.68
CA THR A 10 -9.60 -15.45 -1.43
C THR A 10 -8.84 -14.31 -2.11
N GLY A 11 -7.72 -13.88 -1.55
CA GLY A 11 -6.92 -12.80 -2.13
C GLY A 11 -5.99 -12.06 -1.17
N PHE A 12 -5.88 -12.53 0.07
CA PHE A 12 -4.94 -12.00 1.05
C PHE A 12 -3.82 -13.01 1.29
N ASN A 13 -2.81 -12.97 0.43
CA ASN A 13 -1.49 -13.41 0.82
C ASN A 13 -0.48 -12.52 0.10
N ASP A 14 -0.37 -11.28 0.56
CA ASP A 14 0.67 -10.34 0.13
C ASP A 14 2.07 -10.71 0.66
N GLY A 15 2.21 -11.91 1.23
CA GLY A 15 3.41 -12.30 1.93
C GLY A 15 3.29 -12.15 3.46
N GLU A 16 2.18 -11.68 4.01
CA GLU A 16 2.13 -11.35 5.44
C GLU A 16 1.63 -12.48 6.39
N ALA A 17 1.00 -13.55 5.87
CA ALA A 17 0.42 -14.64 6.68
C ALA A 17 0.94 -16.05 6.32
N ASP A 18 1.05 -16.93 7.33
CA ASP A 18 1.54 -18.31 7.20
C ASP A 18 0.44 -19.34 6.80
N ALA A 19 -0.85 -18.96 6.85
CA ALA A 19 -2.00 -19.86 6.61
C ALA A 19 -3.02 -19.24 5.64
N PRO A 20 -3.99 -20.03 5.08
CA PRO A 20 -5.09 -19.49 4.29
C PRO A 20 -5.88 -18.46 5.09
N ASP A 21 -6.17 -17.31 4.48
CA ASP A 21 -6.77 -16.10 5.06
C ASP A 21 -7.93 -16.42 6.04
N ALA A 22 -7.66 -16.30 7.34
CA ALA A 22 -8.65 -16.42 8.41
C ALA A 22 -9.44 -15.12 8.63
N GLY A 23 -9.23 -14.09 7.79
CA GLY A 23 -9.66 -12.72 8.01
C GLY A 23 -8.67 -11.95 8.89
N PRO A 24 -8.89 -10.64 9.09
CA PRO A 24 -8.00 -9.82 9.92
C PRO A 24 -8.09 -10.30 11.38
N GLY A 25 -6.96 -10.48 12.06
CA GLY A 25 -6.90 -11.01 13.45
C GLY A 25 -7.68 -10.20 14.49
N MET A 26 -8.09 -8.97 14.17
CA MET A 26 -9.05 -8.21 14.98
C MET A 26 -10.50 -8.77 14.94
N LEU A 27 -10.78 -9.71 14.03
CA LEU A 27 -12.02 -10.48 13.95
C LEU A 27 -11.83 -11.94 14.43
N ALA A 28 -10.67 -12.27 15.01
CA ALA A 28 -10.43 -13.59 15.55
C ALA A 28 -11.40 -13.86 16.72
N PRO A 29 -11.99 -15.08 16.81
CA PRO A 29 -13.05 -15.39 17.77
C PRO A 29 -12.59 -15.33 19.24
N ASP A 30 -11.28 -15.38 19.48
CA ASP A 30 -10.62 -15.32 20.79
C ASP A 30 -10.11 -13.91 21.15
N GLN A 31 -10.38 -12.90 20.31
CA GLN A 31 -9.82 -11.57 20.51
C GLN A 31 -10.61 -10.76 21.54
N ASP A 32 -9.91 -10.21 22.54
CA ASP A 32 -10.50 -9.33 23.57
C ASP A 32 -10.74 -7.91 22.99
N PRO A 33 -12.00 -7.47 22.83
CA PRO A 33 -12.32 -6.15 22.27
C PRO A 33 -11.78 -4.99 23.09
N GLU A 34 -11.73 -5.11 24.42
CA GLU A 34 -11.28 -4.01 25.29
C GLU A 34 -9.77 -3.78 25.13
N LYS A 35 -9.01 -4.88 25.10
CA LYS A 35 -7.58 -4.86 24.82
C LYS A 35 -7.27 -4.31 23.43
N LEU A 36 -8.00 -4.78 22.41
CA LEU A 36 -7.86 -4.33 21.03
C LEU A 36 -8.11 -2.81 20.89
N PHE A 37 -9.20 -2.30 21.44
CA PHE A 37 -9.54 -0.88 21.33
C PHE A 37 -8.59 0.00 22.13
N THR A 38 -8.10 -0.48 23.28
CA THR A 38 -7.07 0.24 24.05
C THR A 38 -5.77 0.34 23.26
N THR A 39 -5.31 -0.74 22.62
CA THR A 39 -4.12 -0.70 21.75
C THR A 39 -4.30 0.30 20.60
N PHE A 40 -5.43 0.31 19.90
CA PHE A 40 -5.67 1.29 18.84
C PHE A 40 -5.74 2.73 19.35
N ALA A 41 -6.33 2.97 20.53
CA ALA A 41 -6.40 4.30 21.12
C ALA A 41 -5.01 4.81 21.52
N ASP A 42 -4.17 3.95 22.08
CA ASP A 42 -2.82 4.31 22.54
C ASP A 42 -1.91 4.66 21.36
N GLU A 43 -2.09 3.92 20.27
CA GLU A 43 -1.32 4.12 19.05
C GLU A 43 -1.77 5.33 18.23
N LEU A 44 -3.06 5.68 18.30
CA LEU A 44 -3.55 6.97 17.81
C LEU A 44 -2.94 8.16 18.58
N SER A 45 -2.84 8.04 19.90
CA SER A 45 -2.23 9.06 20.74
C SER A 45 -0.72 9.16 20.53
N SER A 46 -0.01 8.03 20.34
CA SER A 46 1.42 7.99 20.02
C SER A 46 1.73 8.63 18.66
N ALA A 47 0.81 8.49 17.69
CA ALA A 47 0.88 9.09 16.35
C ALA A 47 0.67 10.62 16.31
N GLY A 48 0.45 11.25 17.47
CA GLY A 48 0.28 12.70 17.58
C GLY A 48 -1.09 13.21 17.15
N VAL A 49 -2.10 12.34 17.05
CA VAL A 49 -3.48 12.78 16.84
C VAL A 49 -3.96 13.47 18.11
N ARG A 50 -4.04 14.80 18.07
CA ARG A 50 -4.66 15.61 19.14
C ARG A 50 -6.17 15.64 18.88
N PHE A 51 -6.92 15.16 19.87
CA PHE A 51 -8.37 15.13 19.81
C PHE A 51 -8.89 16.36 20.57
N ASP A 52 -9.66 17.22 19.91
CA ASP A 52 -10.30 18.35 20.59
C ASP A 52 -11.27 17.85 21.65
N ASP A 53 -11.04 18.28 22.89
CA ASP A 53 -11.92 18.03 24.03
C ASP A 53 -13.25 18.76 23.84
N THR A 54 -14.25 18.03 23.34
CA THR A 54 -15.65 18.44 23.38
C THR A 54 -16.47 17.39 24.10
N ASP A 55 -16.36 17.37 25.43
CA ASP A 55 -17.50 17.53 26.35
C ASP A 55 -17.08 17.25 27.79
N GLY A 56 -17.37 18.20 28.68
CA GLY A 56 -17.09 18.10 30.11
C GLY A 56 -17.96 17.08 30.81
N GLY A 57 -17.34 16.16 31.57
CA GLY A 57 -18.04 15.28 32.51
C GLY A 57 -17.11 14.33 33.26
N ALA A 58 -17.01 14.52 34.57
CA ALA A 58 -16.41 13.65 35.60
C ALA A 58 -15.10 12.91 35.21
N ALA A 59 -13.96 13.53 35.56
CA ALA A 59 -12.63 12.96 35.46
C ALA A 59 -12.57 11.52 36.01
N GLY A 60 -12.28 10.54 35.14
CA GLY A 60 -12.07 9.14 35.50
C GLY A 60 -12.81 8.16 34.58
N LEU A 61 -14.13 8.10 34.64
CA LEU A 61 -14.92 7.07 33.91
C LEU A 61 -15.35 7.50 32.51
N GLY A 62 -15.69 8.79 32.31
CA GLY A 62 -16.07 9.33 31.00
C GLY A 62 -14.91 9.30 29.99
N ASP A 63 -13.69 9.51 30.48
CA ASP A 63 -12.49 9.55 29.66
C ASP A 63 -12.04 8.14 29.20
N ILE A 64 -12.22 7.12 30.06
CA ILE A 64 -11.99 5.70 29.71
C ILE A 64 -13.01 5.22 28.68
N ALA A 65 -14.30 5.50 28.89
CA ALA A 65 -15.35 5.15 27.92
C ALA A 65 -15.17 5.89 26.59
N GLY A 66 -14.77 7.17 26.63
CA GLY A 66 -14.41 7.95 25.45
C GLY A 66 -13.20 7.36 24.71
N ARG A 67 -12.17 6.94 25.43
CA ARG A 67 -10.96 6.31 24.87
C ARG A 67 -11.26 4.97 24.21
N LEU A 68 -12.06 4.11 24.85
CA LEU A 68 -12.52 2.84 24.27
C LEU A 68 -13.40 3.06 23.03
N TRP A 69 -14.31 4.03 23.06
CA TRP A 69 -15.15 4.38 21.91
C TRP A 69 -14.33 4.90 20.73
N ARG A 70 -13.27 5.68 20.98
CA ARG A 70 -12.31 6.11 19.96
C ARG A 70 -11.53 4.94 19.38
N GLY A 71 -11.02 4.04 20.23
CA GLY A 71 -10.37 2.80 19.81
C GLY A 71 -11.26 1.91 18.95
N ALA A 72 -12.55 1.80 19.29
CA ALA A 72 -13.53 1.05 18.51
C ALA A 72 -13.79 1.67 17.12
N LYS A 73 -13.92 3.00 17.04
CA LYS A 73 -14.01 3.71 15.75
C LYS A 73 -12.77 3.49 14.90
N GLU A 74 -11.60 3.47 15.53
CA GLU A 74 -10.34 3.21 14.83
C GLU A 74 -10.26 1.77 14.33
N ALA A 75 -10.58 0.79 15.16
CA ALA A 75 -10.69 -0.61 14.72
C ALA A 75 -11.65 -0.75 13.52
N LEU A 76 -12.78 -0.04 13.50
CA LEU A 76 -13.68 0.00 12.35
C LEU A 76 -13.07 0.67 11.10
N ARG A 77 -12.26 1.73 11.26
CA ARG A 77 -11.51 2.33 10.16
C ARG A 77 -10.47 1.36 9.62
N GLN A 78 -9.76 0.65 10.49
CA GLN A 78 -8.77 -0.35 10.11
C GLN A 78 -9.41 -1.58 9.43
N LEU A 79 -10.58 -2.03 9.90
CA LEU A 79 -11.39 -3.03 9.18
C LEU A 79 -11.82 -2.56 7.80
N SER A 80 -12.20 -1.28 7.69
CA SER A 80 -12.59 -0.69 6.41
C SER A 80 -11.38 -0.58 5.48
N TYR A 81 -10.22 -0.18 6.01
CA TYR A 81 -8.94 -0.14 5.33
C TYR A 81 -8.55 -1.53 4.80
N TRP A 82 -8.64 -2.57 5.63
CA TRP A 82 -8.42 -3.96 5.24
C TRP A 82 -9.36 -4.39 4.10
N LYS A 83 -10.67 -4.12 4.23
CA LYS A 83 -11.63 -4.42 3.16
C LYS A 83 -11.30 -3.67 1.86
N MET A 84 -10.86 -2.42 1.93
CA MET A 84 -10.48 -1.62 0.76
C MET A 84 -9.20 -2.13 0.11
N LYS A 85 -8.16 -2.48 0.90
CA LYS A 85 -6.92 -3.13 0.42
C LYS A 85 -7.22 -4.42 -0.33
N ASN A 86 -8.09 -5.27 0.22
CA ASN A 86 -8.45 -6.55 -0.40
C ASN A 86 -9.21 -6.34 -1.71
N ARG A 87 -10.16 -5.41 -1.70
CA ARG A 87 -10.89 -5.01 -2.90
C ARG A 87 -9.95 -4.49 -3.98
N ALA A 88 -8.94 -3.71 -3.63
CA ALA A 88 -7.99 -3.18 -4.61
C ALA A 88 -7.23 -4.28 -5.36
N GLY A 89 -6.76 -5.32 -4.65
CA GLY A 89 -6.10 -6.46 -5.30
C GLY A 89 -7.04 -7.26 -6.21
N VAL A 90 -8.28 -7.51 -5.76
CA VAL A 90 -9.30 -8.21 -6.56
C VAL A 90 -9.71 -7.39 -7.80
N VAL A 91 -9.94 -6.10 -7.63
CA VAL A 91 -10.30 -5.17 -8.73
C VAL A 91 -9.16 -5.07 -9.74
N GLY A 92 -7.91 -5.00 -9.29
CA GLY A 92 -6.75 -5.07 -10.17
C GLY A 92 -6.73 -6.36 -10.99
N ARG A 93 -6.66 -7.51 -10.30
CA ARG A 93 -6.45 -8.82 -10.93
C ARG A 93 -7.62 -9.29 -11.78
N ARG A 94 -8.86 -9.08 -11.33
CA ARG A 94 -10.07 -9.61 -12.00
C ARG A 94 -10.86 -8.55 -12.76
N GLY A 95 -10.55 -7.27 -12.58
CA GLY A 95 -11.19 -6.16 -13.28
C GLY A 95 -10.26 -5.51 -14.27
N LEU A 96 -9.27 -4.76 -13.80
CA LEU A 96 -8.39 -3.96 -14.64
C LEU A 96 -7.51 -4.82 -15.58
N GLY A 97 -6.97 -5.94 -15.11
CA GLY A 97 -6.17 -6.87 -15.94
C GLY A 97 -6.93 -7.34 -17.19
N PRO A 98 -8.11 -7.96 -17.06
CA PRO A 98 -8.93 -8.36 -18.21
C PRO A 98 -9.33 -7.21 -19.15
N VAL A 99 -9.52 -5.99 -18.62
CA VAL A 99 -9.79 -4.80 -19.46
C VAL A 99 -8.55 -4.43 -20.28
N ILE A 100 -7.36 -4.51 -19.70
CA ILE A 100 -6.09 -4.28 -20.44
C ILE A 100 -5.94 -5.31 -21.57
N ASP A 101 -6.23 -6.59 -21.31
CA ASP A 101 -6.18 -7.64 -22.32
C ASP A 101 -7.17 -7.38 -23.46
N GLN A 102 -8.41 -6.96 -23.15
CA GLN A 102 -9.41 -6.58 -24.17
C GLN A 102 -8.93 -5.40 -25.01
N LEU A 103 -8.42 -4.35 -24.38
CA LEU A 103 -7.87 -3.19 -25.08
C LEU A 103 -6.69 -3.58 -25.97
N HIS A 104 -5.82 -4.48 -25.52
CA HIS A 104 -4.71 -4.95 -26.33
C HIS A 104 -5.16 -5.81 -27.52
N ALA A 105 -6.19 -6.63 -27.35
CA ALA A 105 -6.76 -7.41 -28.44
C ALA A 105 -7.39 -6.52 -29.53
N ASP A 106 -8.10 -5.47 -29.13
CA ASP A 106 -8.74 -4.52 -30.06
C ASP A 106 -7.73 -3.54 -30.67
N PHE A 107 -6.70 -3.17 -29.91
CA PHE A 107 -5.66 -2.20 -30.29
C PHE A 107 -4.26 -2.74 -29.96
N PRO A 108 -3.68 -3.62 -30.79
CA PRO A 108 -2.39 -4.26 -30.50
C PRO A 108 -1.22 -3.28 -30.30
N ASP A 109 -1.28 -2.13 -30.95
CA ASP A 109 -0.23 -1.09 -30.87
C ASP A 109 -0.44 -0.09 -29.71
N LEU A 110 -1.55 -0.20 -28.96
CA LEU A 110 -1.85 0.71 -27.85
C LEU A 110 -0.86 0.48 -26.69
N ARG A 111 -0.19 1.56 -26.29
CA ARG A 111 0.70 1.59 -25.14
C ARG A 111 -0.07 1.97 -23.89
N ILE A 112 -0.05 1.12 -22.88
CA ILE A 112 -0.77 1.35 -21.62
C ILE A 112 0.23 1.69 -20.51
N HIS A 113 0.02 2.83 -19.86
CA HIS A 113 0.83 3.29 -18.73
C HIS A 113 -0.07 3.38 -17.51
N LEU A 114 0.32 2.72 -16.42
CA LEU A 114 -0.49 2.64 -15.21
C LEU A 114 0.09 3.53 -14.12
N VAL A 115 -0.73 4.39 -13.55
CA VAL A 115 -0.36 5.23 -12.40
C VAL A 115 -1.35 4.95 -11.28
N GLY A 116 -0.85 4.62 -10.10
CA GLY A 116 -1.68 4.28 -8.95
C GLY A 116 -1.21 4.98 -7.69
N HIS A 117 -2.13 5.67 -7.02
CA HIS A 117 -1.91 6.27 -5.71
C HIS A 117 -2.54 5.44 -4.58
N SER A 118 -1.88 5.33 -3.42
CA SER A 118 -2.46 4.66 -2.25
C SER A 118 -2.93 3.23 -2.60
N PHE A 119 -4.21 2.90 -2.41
CA PHE A 119 -4.77 1.61 -2.85
C PHE A 119 -4.87 1.47 -4.37
N GLY A 120 -4.96 2.57 -5.13
CA GLY A 120 -4.82 2.56 -6.57
C GLY A 120 -3.47 1.99 -7.01
N ALA A 121 -2.40 2.19 -6.23
CA ALA A 121 -1.11 1.53 -6.46
C ALA A 121 -1.25 -0.01 -6.41
N ARG A 122 -2.02 -0.52 -5.45
CA ARG A 122 -2.33 -1.95 -5.36
C ARG A 122 -3.20 -2.42 -6.53
N VAL A 123 -4.19 -1.63 -6.95
CA VAL A 123 -5.02 -1.95 -8.13
C VAL A 123 -4.15 -2.14 -9.37
N VAL A 124 -3.27 -1.18 -9.67
CA VAL A 124 -2.44 -1.27 -10.88
C VAL A 124 -1.40 -2.37 -10.79
N SER A 125 -0.78 -2.59 -9.62
CA SER A 125 0.15 -3.71 -9.41
C SER A 125 -0.54 -5.08 -9.60
N TYR A 126 -1.77 -5.24 -9.13
CA TYR A 126 -2.51 -6.49 -9.29
C TYR A 126 -3.14 -6.65 -10.68
N ALA A 127 -3.31 -5.56 -11.44
CA ALA A 127 -3.69 -5.65 -12.85
C ALA A 127 -2.64 -6.42 -13.66
N ILE A 128 -1.36 -6.21 -13.36
CA ILE A 128 -0.23 -6.94 -13.95
C ILE A 128 -0.33 -8.46 -13.69
N ALA A 129 -0.90 -8.86 -12.56
CA ALA A 129 -1.14 -10.27 -12.23
C ALA A 129 -2.40 -10.84 -12.88
N GLY A 130 -3.22 -9.98 -13.47
CA GLY A 130 -4.48 -10.30 -14.13
C GLY A 130 -4.44 -10.22 -15.65
N ILE A 131 -3.37 -9.67 -16.24
CA ILE A 131 -3.16 -9.69 -17.69
C ILE A 131 -2.61 -11.05 -18.14
N SER A 132 -2.89 -11.39 -19.39
CA SER A 132 -2.37 -12.57 -20.05
C SER A 132 -0.85 -12.46 -20.27
N ASP A 133 -0.17 -13.60 -20.44
CA ASP A 133 1.26 -13.67 -20.76
C ASP A 133 1.54 -13.31 -22.22
N VAL A 134 1.15 -12.11 -22.64
CA VAL A 134 1.35 -11.62 -24.00
C VAL A 134 2.68 -10.88 -24.08
N GLN A 135 3.43 -11.14 -25.15
CA GLN A 135 4.71 -10.51 -25.43
C GLN A 135 4.73 -9.90 -26.84
N PRO A 136 5.15 -8.63 -27.00
CA PRO A 136 5.50 -7.69 -25.92
C PRO A 136 4.28 -7.31 -25.08
N SER A 137 4.47 -7.12 -23.77
CA SER A 137 3.37 -6.71 -22.88
C SER A 137 2.75 -5.37 -23.33
N PRO A 138 1.41 -5.19 -23.27
CA PRO A 138 0.77 -3.91 -23.53
C PRO A 138 1.09 -2.85 -22.46
N VAL A 139 1.46 -3.28 -21.24
CA VAL A 139 1.79 -2.39 -20.13
C VAL A 139 3.24 -1.95 -20.27
N LYS A 140 3.46 -0.66 -20.55
CA LYS A 140 4.78 -0.09 -20.86
C LYS A 140 5.46 0.60 -19.68
N ALA A 141 4.70 0.97 -18.65
CA ALA A 141 5.26 1.53 -17.42
C ALA A 141 4.23 1.43 -16.29
N VAL A 142 4.72 1.30 -15.07
CA VAL A 142 3.90 1.38 -13.85
C VAL A 142 4.52 2.36 -12.88
N THR A 143 3.77 3.36 -12.44
CA THR A 143 4.21 4.35 -11.45
C THR A 143 3.32 4.29 -10.22
N LEU A 144 3.92 4.03 -9.06
CA LEU A 144 3.25 3.89 -7.78
C LEU A 144 3.55 5.12 -6.93
N LEU A 145 2.51 5.85 -6.55
CA LEU A 145 2.61 7.04 -5.70
C LEU A 145 2.10 6.67 -4.30
N GLN A 146 2.97 6.73 -3.29
CA GLN A 146 2.60 6.41 -1.90
C GLN A 146 1.78 5.09 -1.80
N GLY A 147 2.33 4.00 -2.33
CA GLY A 147 1.62 2.73 -2.45
C GLY A 147 1.20 2.11 -1.11
N ALA A 148 -0.12 1.96 -0.91
CA ALA A 148 -0.73 1.49 0.34
C ALA A 148 -0.82 -0.04 0.42
N TYR A 149 0.32 -0.72 0.31
CA TYR A 149 0.44 -2.18 0.43
C TYR A 149 1.88 -2.60 0.74
N SER A 150 2.07 -3.87 1.06
CA SER A 150 3.35 -4.41 1.54
C SER A 150 4.52 -4.06 0.63
N ARG A 151 5.60 -3.51 1.20
CA ARG A 151 6.83 -3.24 0.44
C ARG A 151 7.55 -4.49 -0.06
N PHE A 152 7.17 -5.67 0.46
CA PHE A 152 7.74 -6.97 0.13
C PHE A 152 7.02 -7.67 -1.03
N THR A 153 6.00 -7.04 -1.61
CA THR A 153 5.10 -7.67 -2.59
C THR A 153 5.80 -8.25 -3.82
N PHE A 154 6.94 -7.71 -4.24
CA PHE A 154 7.73 -8.21 -5.38
C PHE A 154 8.98 -9.00 -4.97
N THR A 155 9.24 -9.17 -3.67
CA THR A 155 10.48 -9.73 -3.14
C THR A 155 10.51 -11.26 -3.27
N GLU A 156 11.54 -11.82 -3.91
CA GLU A 156 11.68 -13.28 -4.09
C GLU A 156 11.81 -14.07 -2.78
N ARG A 157 12.41 -13.46 -1.75
CA ARG A 157 12.60 -14.08 -0.44
C ARG A 157 12.24 -13.12 0.66
N LEU A 158 11.19 -13.44 1.41
CA LEU A 158 10.77 -12.65 2.55
C LEU A 158 11.82 -12.73 3.68
N PRO A 159 12.24 -11.60 4.27
CA PRO A 159 13.29 -11.58 5.29
C PRO A 159 12.86 -12.10 6.67
N PHE A 160 11.54 -12.27 6.89
CA PHE A 160 10.98 -12.65 8.19
C PHE A 160 10.31 -14.04 8.20
N ARG A 161 10.15 -14.69 7.04
CA ARG A 161 9.57 -16.04 6.94
C ARG A 161 9.96 -16.73 5.65
N LYS A 162 9.70 -18.03 5.55
CA LYS A 162 9.84 -18.76 4.28
C LYS A 162 8.72 -18.34 3.32
N GLY A 163 9.08 -17.95 2.11
CA GLY A 163 8.14 -17.55 1.06
C GLY A 163 8.65 -16.37 0.25
N ALA A 164 7.81 -15.93 -0.68
CA ALA A 164 8.02 -14.80 -1.57
C ALA A 164 6.84 -13.84 -1.49
N GLY A 165 6.99 -12.63 -2.02
CA GLY A 165 5.91 -11.69 -2.22
C GLY A 165 4.88 -12.20 -3.25
N GLU A 166 3.64 -11.72 -3.16
CA GLU A 166 2.55 -12.23 -4.01
C GLU A 166 2.76 -11.97 -5.51
N LEU A 167 3.49 -10.91 -5.85
CA LEU A 167 3.75 -10.50 -7.23
C LEU A 167 5.18 -10.80 -7.66
N THR A 168 5.90 -11.65 -6.92
CA THR A 168 7.24 -12.11 -7.29
C THR A 168 7.24 -12.68 -8.72
N GLY A 169 8.25 -12.28 -9.50
CA GLY A 169 8.43 -12.72 -10.88
C GLY A 169 7.51 -12.05 -11.89
N LEU A 170 6.55 -11.20 -11.48
CA LEU A 170 5.61 -10.55 -12.40
C LEU A 170 6.11 -9.23 -12.97
N LEU A 171 7.33 -8.78 -12.65
CA LEU A 171 7.90 -7.58 -13.30
C LEU A 171 8.11 -7.78 -14.81
N ASN A 172 8.27 -9.04 -15.26
CA ASN A 172 8.36 -9.41 -16.67
C ASN A 172 7.05 -9.22 -17.47
N ARG A 173 5.96 -8.92 -16.79
CA ARG A 173 4.65 -8.55 -17.37
C ARG A 173 4.59 -7.06 -17.70
N ILE A 174 5.64 -6.30 -17.42
CA ILE A 174 5.78 -4.88 -17.79
C ILE A 174 6.87 -4.78 -18.85
N ASP A 175 6.53 -4.25 -20.02
CA ASP A 175 7.49 -3.90 -21.07
C ASP A 175 8.10 -2.51 -20.81
N GLY A 176 8.69 -2.37 -19.62
CA GLY A 176 9.26 -1.13 -19.09
C GLY A 176 9.40 -1.14 -17.56
N PRO A 177 9.67 0.01 -16.93
CA PRO A 177 9.99 0.08 -15.51
C PRO A 177 8.75 -0.01 -14.60
N LEU A 178 8.98 -0.45 -13.36
CA LEU A 178 8.10 -0.16 -12.23
C LEU A 178 8.77 0.90 -11.34
N THR A 179 8.15 2.06 -11.20
CA THR A 179 8.66 3.16 -10.38
C THR A 179 7.84 3.31 -9.10
N VAL A 180 8.52 3.47 -7.97
CA VAL A 180 7.90 3.69 -6.66
C VAL A 180 8.32 5.05 -6.13
N CYS A 181 7.40 6.00 -6.08
CA CYS A 181 7.59 7.28 -5.39
C CYS A 181 7.06 7.14 -3.96
N PHE A 182 7.97 7.22 -2.98
CA PHE A 182 7.63 7.08 -1.56
C PHE A 182 8.06 8.32 -0.78
N SER A 183 7.42 8.58 0.36
CA SER A 183 7.79 9.68 1.25
C SER A 183 7.82 9.22 2.69
N SER A 184 8.90 9.58 3.39
CA SER A 184 9.00 9.38 4.84
C SER A 184 8.00 10.23 5.65
N HIS A 185 7.41 11.26 5.02
CA HIS A 185 6.35 12.09 5.60
C HIS A 185 4.95 11.49 5.45
N ASP A 186 4.80 10.34 4.76
CA ASP A 186 3.55 9.60 4.68
C ASP A 186 3.29 8.84 5.99
N ARG A 187 2.58 9.50 6.91
CA ARG A 187 2.23 8.93 8.22
C ARG A 187 1.08 7.93 8.14
N ALA A 188 0.20 8.06 7.14
CA ALA A 188 -0.84 7.05 6.88
C ALA A 188 -0.21 5.67 6.68
N LEU A 189 0.89 5.61 5.93
CA LEU A 189 1.59 4.37 5.62
C LEU A 189 2.77 4.08 6.54
N GLY A 190 3.31 5.09 7.23
CA GLY A 190 4.38 4.93 8.23
C GLY A 190 3.87 4.47 9.60
N THR A 191 2.66 4.87 9.98
CA THR A 191 2.12 4.67 11.34
C THR A 191 0.88 3.78 11.35
N PHE A 192 -0.14 4.07 10.53
CA PHE A 192 -1.41 3.34 10.61
C PHE A 192 -1.38 1.96 9.98
N TYR A 193 -0.65 1.79 8.88
CA TYR A 193 -0.54 0.51 8.19
C TYR A 193 0.14 -0.58 9.06
N PRO A 194 1.25 -0.31 9.78
CA PRO A 194 1.80 -1.28 10.71
C PRO A 194 0.88 -1.63 11.88
N LEU A 195 0.10 -0.69 12.40
CA LEU A 195 -0.85 -0.90 13.49
C LEU A 195 -2.01 -1.81 13.09
N ALA A 196 -2.58 -1.56 11.91
CA ALA A 196 -3.63 -2.39 11.32
C ALA A 196 -3.18 -3.84 11.15
N SER A 197 -1.91 -4.01 10.78
CA SER A 197 -1.35 -5.31 10.42
C SER A 197 -0.77 -6.05 11.64
N ALA A 198 -0.21 -5.35 12.62
CA ALA A 198 0.17 -5.93 13.91
C ALA A 198 -1.05 -6.43 14.72
N ALA A 199 -2.18 -5.72 14.64
CA ALA A 199 -3.45 -6.18 15.21
C ALA A 199 -4.00 -7.46 14.53
N ALA A 200 -3.43 -7.90 13.42
CA ALA A 200 -3.78 -9.16 12.76
C ALA A 200 -3.12 -10.40 13.42
N GLY A 201 -2.30 -10.20 14.46
CA GLY A 201 -1.89 -11.24 15.41
C GLY A 201 -0.70 -12.06 14.94
N GLU A 202 0.50 -11.67 15.37
CA GLU A 202 1.66 -12.55 15.56
C GLU A 202 2.71 -11.83 16.44
N ASP A 203 3.32 -12.58 17.37
CA ASP A 203 4.26 -12.09 18.38
C ASP A 203 5.45 -11.34 17.77
N ALA A 204 5.57 -10.05 18.09
CA ALA A 204 6.75 -9.25 17.77
C ALA A 204 7.87 -9.55 18.80
N ALA A 205 8.58 -10.66 18.62
CA ALA A 205 9.75 -10.98 19.43
C ALA A 205 11.04 -10.40 18.79
N ALA A 206 11.70 -9.52 19.55
CA ALA A 206 13.12 -9.12 19.45
C ALA A 206 13.66 -8.74 18.05
N VAL A 207 13.31 -7.55 17.55
CA VAL A 207 13.95 -6.91 16.39
C VAL A 207 14.07 -5.40 16.64
N GLU A 208 15.13 -4.75 16.14
CA GLU A 208 15.33 -3.29 16.18
C GLU A 208 14.17 -2.49 15.56
N ASP A 209 13.35 -3.15 14.72
CA ASP A 209 12.14 -2.60 14.10
C ASP A 209 10.98 -3.61 14.21
N PRO A 210 10.15 -3.52 15.26
CA PRO A 210 9.00 -4.43 15.47
C PRO A 210 7.95 -4.40 14.36
N LEU A 211 7.93 -3.33 13.57
CA LEU A 211 6.96 -3.08 12.49
C LEU A 211 7.52 -3.42 11.11
N PHE A 212 8.76 -3.92 11.03
CA PHE A 212 9.49 -4.16 9.79
C PHE A 212 8.69 -4.97 8.76
N ARG A 213 8.09 -6.09 9.18
CA ARG A 213 7.28 -6.98 8.33
C ARG A 213 6.02 -6.29 7.78
N TRP A 214 5.59 -5.21 8.42
CA TRP A 214 4.39 -4.47 8.12
C TRP A 214 4.68 -3.09 7.51
N ARG A 215 5.88 -2.83 6.99
CA ARG A 215 6.15 -1.54 6.34
C ARG A 215 5.48 -1.46 4.96
N ALA A 216 4.74 -0.39 4.73
CA ALA A 216 4.13 -0.11 3.43
C ALA A 216 5.14 0.46 2.44
N MET A 217 4.89 0.17 1.16
CA MET A 217 5.71 0.62 0.04
C MET A 217 5.75 2.15 -0.07
N GLY A 218 4.63 2.84 0.21
CA GLY A 218 4.53 4.28 0.07
C GLY A 218 5.30 5.13 1.07
N SER A 219 5.72 4.55 2.20
CA SER A 219 6.56 5.23 3.20
C SER A 219 8.03 4.80 3.16
N HIS A 220 8.36 3.68 2.50
CA HIS A 220 9.70 3.06 2.57
C HIS A 220 10.29 2.60 1.23
N GLY A 221 9.55 2.77 0.13
CA GLY A 221 9.89 2.17 -1.15
C GLY A 221 9.77 0.65 -1.15
N ALA A 222 9.89 0.04 -2.33
CA ALA A 222 9.98 -1.41 -2.47
C ALA A 222 11.26 -1.96 -1.80
N TYR A 223 11.15 -3.13 -1.18
CA TYR A 223 12.25 -3.73 -0.43
C TYR A 223 13.39 -4.19 -1.36
N GLN A 224 14.64 -3.84 -1.01
CA GLN A 224 15.87 -4.19 -1.73
C GLN A 224 15.90 -3.75 -3.21
N SER A 225 15.16 -2.71 -3.57
CA SER A 225 15.22 -2.09 -4.90
C SER A 225 16.18 -0.91 -4.94
N GLN A 226 16.71 -0.60 -6.14
CA GLN A 226 17.53 0.59 -6.36
C GLN A 226 16.75 1.82 -5.89
N THR A 227 17.41 2.71 -5.15
CA THR A 227 16.80 3.90 -4.56
C THR A 227 17.64 5.12 -4.84
N GLN A 228 17.00 6.21 -5.26
CA GLN A 228 17.61 7.53 -5.41
C GLN A 228 16.62 8.62 -5.00
N ALA A 229 17.10 9.83 -4.78
CA ALA A 229 16.22 10.98 -4.57
C ALA A 229 15.39 11.27 -5.85
N LEU A 230 14.16 11.74 -5.64
CA LEU A 230 13.36 12.36 -6.69
C LEU A 230 14.08 13.62 -7.18
N GLY A 231 14.25 13.73 -8.49
CA GLY A 231 14.78 14.94 -9.12
C GLY A 231 13.65 15.86 -9.60
N ASP A 232 14.02 17.10 -9.93
CA ASP A 232 13.11 18.10 -10.50
C ASP A 232 12.46 17.63 -11.81
N ALA A 233 11.43 18.33 -12.26
CA ALA A 233 10.88 18.12 -13.60
C ALA A 233 11.98 18.30 -14.67
N GLY A 234 12.12 17.33 -15.57
CA GLY A 234 13.23 17.26 -16.53
C GLY A 234 14.34 16.27 -16.14
N ALA A 235 14.37 15.79 -14.90
CA ALA A 235 15.39 14.84 -14.45
C ALA A 235 15.38 13.52 -15.26
N SER A 236 16.57 12.99 -15.53
CA SER A 236 16.73 11.68 -16.13
C SER A 236 16.80 10.60 -15.05
N TYR A 237 16.16 9.47 -15.30
CA TYR A 237 16.14 8.31 -14.40
C TYR A 237 16.64 7.06 -15.13
N PRO A 238 17.37 6.17 -14.44
CA PRO A 238 17.88 4.92 -15.02
C PRO A 238 16.76 3.87 -15.09
N PHE A 239 15.70 4.16 -15.85
CA PHE A 239 14.56 3.26 -15.99
C PHE A 239 14.91 2.05 -16.87
N GLU A 240 14.82 0.87 -16.29
CA GLU A 240 15.08 -0.40 -16.98
C GLU A 240 13.84 -1.30 -16.98
N PRO A 241 13.53 -1.98 -18.10
CA PRO A 241 12.46 -2.97 -18.15
C PRO A 241 12.65 -4.08 -17.11
N GLY A 242 11.55 -4.47 -16.45
CA GLY A 242 11.57 -5.54 -15.45
C GLY A 242 12.30 -5.21 -14.16
N GLN A 243 12.68 -3.95 -13.94
CA GLN A 243 13.32 -3.49 -12.71
C GLN A 243 12.44 -2.50 -11.95
N ILE A 244 12.62 -2.48 -10.63
CA ILE A 244 12.00 -1.50 -9.74
C ILE A 244 12.98 -0.37 -9.46
N LEU A 245 12.57 0.88 -9.71
CA LEU A 245 13.28 2.08 -9.23
C LEU A 245 12.46 2.77 -8.14
N ASN A 246 13.01 2.84 -6.93
CA ASN A 246 12.48 3.69 -5.87
C ASN A 246 12.99 5.12 -6.03
N LEU A 247 12.07 6.08 -5.94
CA LEU A 247 12.34 7.51 -5.87
C LEU A 247 11.89 8.02 -4.49
N ASP A 248 12.87 8.44 -3.69
CA ASP A 248 12.60 9.13 -2.42
C ASP A 248 12.09 10.53 -2.73
N SER A 249 10.78 10.71 -2.56
CA SER A 249 10.07 11.95 -2.81
C SER A 249 9.91 12.81 -1.56
N SER A 250 10.56 12.47 -0.43
CA SER A 250 10.38 13.18 0.84
C SER A 250 10.71 14.68 0.78
N GLY A 251 11.56 15.10 -0.17
CA GLY A 251 11.85 16.53 -0.39
C GLY A 251 10.73 17.33 -1.06
N VAL A 252 9.81 16.66 -1.75
CA VAL A 252 8.71 17.26 -2.53
C VAL A 252 7.36 16.95 -1.88
N VAL A 253 7.13 15.67 -1.57
CA VAL A 253 5.95 15.12 -0.89
C VAL A 253 6.16 15.24 0.62
N ALA A 254 5.89 16.41 1.17
CA ALA A 254 6.22 16.75 2.56
C ALA A 254 5.13 17.53 3.30
N LYS A 255 4.05 17.91 2.61
CA LYS A 255 2.97 18.71 3.20
C LYS A 255 2.28 17.94 4.33
N ASP A 256 2.26 18.53 5.52
CA ASP A 256 1.58 17.93 6.67
C ASP A 256 0.08 18.24 6.65
N GLU A 257 -0.73 17.30 6.15
CA GLU A 257 -2.19 17.41 6.09
C GLU A 257 -2.89 16.62 7.21
N GLY A 258 -2.45 16.82 8.45
CA GLY A 258 -3.04 16.18 9.62
C GLY A 258 -2.61 14.72 9.76
N PRO A 259 -3.44 13.80 10.31
CA PRO A 259 -2.98 12.49 10.78
C PRO A 259 -2.35 11.62 9.68
N SER A 260 -2.72 11.81 8.42
CA SER A 260 -2.15 11.07 7.28
C SER A 260 -0.78 11.59 6.83
N GLY A 261 -0.32 12.75 7.34
CA GLY A 261 0.89 13.41 6.85
C GLY A 261 0.80 13.73 5.36
N ALA A 262 1.88 13.49 4.63
CA ALA A 262 2.00 13.81 3.20
C ALA A 262 1.32 12.80 2.25
N HIS A 263 0.49 11.89 2.74
CA HIS A 263 -0.11 10.81 1.93
C HIS A 263 -0.94 11.30 0.74
N SER A 264 -1.52 12.50 0.80
CA SER A 264 -2.31 13.09 -0.29
C SER A 264 -1.54 14.16 -1.07
N ASP A 265 -0.30 14.43 -0.69
CA ASP A 265 0.54 15.48 -1.26
C ASP A 265 1.22 15.01 -2.55
N ILE A 266 0.42 14.65 -3.55
CA ILE A 266 0.88 13.95 -4.77
C ILE A 266 0.78 14.79 -6.05
N PHE A 267 0.24 16.00 -5.94
CA PHE A 267 0.00 16.87 -7.10
C PHE A 267 1.21 17.77 -7.32
N HIS A 268 2.31 17.16 -7.77
CA HIS A 268 3.60 17.79 -8.02
C HIS A 268 4.05 17.56 -9.46
N GLU A 269 4.75 18.54 -10.04
CA GLU A 269 5.23 18.45 -11.42
C GLU A 269 6.30 17.36 -11.58
N GLU A 270 7.11 17.14 -10.56
CA GLU A 270 8.17 16.14 -10.46
C GLU A 270 7.57 14.72 -10.55
N LEU A 271 6.47 14.47 -9.84
CA LEU A 271 5.78 13.17 -9.89
C LEU A 271 5.11 12.93 -11.24
N THR A 272 4.58 13.98 -11.87
CA THR A 272 4.03 13.92 -13.23
C THR A 272 5.13 13.61 -14.24
N TRP A 273 6.28 14.26 -14.09
CA TRP A 273 7.45 14.04 -14.93
C TRP A 273 7.96 12.60 -14.83
N VAL A 274 8.00 12.01 -13.63
CA VAL A 274 8.35 10.59 -13.43
C VAL A 274 7.44 9.67 -14.25
N ALA A 275 6.11 9.86 -14.18
CA ALA A 275 5.17 9.03 -14.92
C ALA A 275 5.35 9.18 -16.45
N ALA A 276 5.56 10.41 -16.92
CA ALA A 276 5.81 10.70 -18.34
C ALA A 276 7.13 10.10 -18.82
N ALA A 277 8.21 10.26 -18.06
CA ALA A 277 9.53 9.75 -18.37
C ALA A 277 9.57 8.20 -18.34
N ALA A 278 8.97 7.57 -17.33
CA ALA A 278 8.84 6.11 -17.24
C ALA A 278 8.06 5.55 -18.44
N GLY A 279 7.00 6.24 -18.85
CA GLY A 279 6.22 5.90 -20.03
C GLY A 279 6.87 6.24 -21.37
N ARG A 280 8.03 6.91 -21.38
CA ARG A 280 8.68 7.47 -22.58
C ARG A 280 7.71 8.32 -23.42
N LEU A 281 6.91 9.14 -22.73
CA LEU A 281 5.95 10.08 -23.33
C LEU A 281 6.58 11.42 -23.68
N ASN A 282 7.80 11.67 -23.19
CA ASN A 282 8.55 12.85 -23.56
C ASN A 282 9.07 12.70 -24.99
N PRO A 283 8.84 13.68 -25.89
CA PRO A 283 9.61 13.74 -27.11
C PRO A 283 11.07 13.96 -26.70
N ALA A 284 11.94 13.03 -27.09
CA ALA A 284 13.39 13.25 -27.04
C ALA A 284 13.77 14.51 -27.85
#